data_AF-A0A7J6X3E0-F1
#
_entry.id   AF-A0A7J6X3E0-F1
#
_cell.length_a   1.000
_cell.length_b   1.000
_cell.length_c   1.000
_cell.angle_alpha   90.00
_cell.angle_beta   90.00
_cell.angle_gamma   90.00
#
_symmetry.space_group_name_H-M   'P 1'
#
loop_
_entity.id
_entity.type
_entity.pdbx_description
1 polymer ?
#
loop_
_entity_poly.entity_id
_entity_poly.type
_entity_poly.pdbx_seq_one_letter_code
_entity_poly.pdbx_strand_id
1 'polypeptide(L)'
;MVVSVTASITSGKPLPEENLKITITIDACDRLLILDLEKNNALAFLETRMGYISPNLSAIVGSCCCCKANDDCGGLSDLAKMPACNVQLLCAKRKTLAGFSSATSQLHIGFVEQTEIFQSTPPSLSNRACRLLATKSTLAARVDSIRGYPTGETGRTLRDEILKKIKNWQEPPPTKATKVFPCSRF
;
A
#
# COMPACT_ATOMS: atom_id res chain seq x y z
N MET A 1 32.03 -3.25 13.38
CA MET A 1 33.04 -2.19 13.61
C MET A 1 32.43 -0.90 14.18
N VAL A 2 31.28 -0.42 13.70
CA VAL A 2 30.66 0.82 14.26
C VAL A 2 30.18 0.62 15.70
N VAL A 3 29.46 -0.47 15.98
CA VAL A 3 28.90 -0.76 17.31
C VAL A 3 29.98 -0.86 18.40
N SER A 4 31.14 -1.46 18.07
CA SER A 4 32.26 -1.59 19.00
C SER A 4 32.92 -0.25 19.32
N VAL A 5 33.07 0.64 18.34
CA VAL A 5 33.62 1.99 18.56
C VAL A 5 32.67 2.82 19.42
N THR A 6 31.36 2.77 19.14
CA THR A 6 30.35 3.47 19.95
C THR A 6 30.23 2.90 21.36
N ALA A 7 30.44 1.59 21.54
CA ALA A 7 30.44 0.95 22.86
C ALA A 7 31.64 1.37 23.72
N SER A 8 32.77 1.76 23.12
CA SER A 8 33.94 2.23 23.87
C SER A 8 33.86 3.70 24.29
N ILE A 9 33.06 4.51 23.59
CA ILE A 9 32.95 5.97 23.84
C ILE A 9 31.65 6.37 24.54
N THR A 10 30.73 5.42 24.79
CA THR A 10 29.43 5.72 25.38
C THR A 10 29.57 6.07 26.86
N SER A 11 28.92 7.15 27.28
CA SER A 11 28.79 7.60 28.67
C SER A 11 27.65 6.90 29.43
N GLY A 12 27.19 5.75 28.93
CA GLY A 12 26.11 4.96 29.52
C GLY A 12 26.42 4.48 30.94
N LYS A 13 25.38 4.36 31.78
CA LYS A 13 25.49 3.76 33.11
C LYS A 13 25.39 2.23 33.02
N PRO A 14 26.25 1.47 33.71
CA PRO A 14 26.12 0.02 33.78
C PRO A 14 24.80 -0.37 34.44
N LEU A 15 24.16 -1.42 33.92
CA LEU A 15 22.90 -1.93 34.46
C LEU A 15 23.18 -2.68 35.78
N PRO A 16 22.35 -2.53 36.83
CA PRO A 16 22.56 -3.19 38.12
C PRO A 16 22.36 -4.71 38.03
N GLU A 17 23.18 -5.46 38.78
CA GLU A 17 23.28 -6.93 38.74
C GLU A 17 22.15 -7.66 39.48
N GLU A 18 21.39 -6.97 40.33
CA GLU A 18 20.26 -7.55 41.06
C GLU A 18 19.01 -7.70 40.15
N ASN A 19 19.05 -8.75 39.33
CA ASN A 19 17.96 -9.66 38.95
C ASN A 19 16.93 -9.36 37.85
N LEU A 20 16.75 -8.17 37.25
CA LEU A 20 15.58 -8.00 36.36
C LEU A 20 15.81 -7.19 35.08
N LYS A 21 17.06 -6.92 34.67
CA LYS A 21 17.30 -6.17 33.43
C LYS A 21 17.92 -7.02 32.34
N ILE A 22 19.02 -7.73 32.57
CA ILE A 22 19.63 -8.55 31.50
C ILE A 22 18.76 -9.75 31.14
N THR A 23 18.28 -10.52 32.12
CA THR A 23 17.42 -11.68 31.84
C THR A 23 16.05 -11.27 31.30
N ILE A 24 15.46 -10.17 31.80
CA ILE A 24 14.19 -9.65 31.26
C ILE A 24 14.38 -9.00 29.90
N THR A 25 15.48 -8.29 29.65
CA THR A 25 15.72 -7.72 28.32
C THR A 25 16.02 -8.82 27.30
N ILE A 26 16.78 -9.85 27.68
CA ILE A 26 17.02 -11.01 26.82
C ILE A 26 15.72 -11.78 26.59
N ASP A 27 14.94 -12.07 27.64
CA ASP A 27 13.62 -12.72 27.53
C ASP A 27 12.62 -11.89 26.70
N ALA A 28 12.64 -10.56 26.84
CA ALA A 28 11.84 -9.67 25.99
C ALA A 28 12.30 -9.70 24.53
N CYS A 29 13.61 -9.72 24.28
CA CYS A 29 14.16 -9.88 22.94
C CYS A 29 13.76 -11.24 22.34
N ASP A 30 13.84 -12.32 23.12
CA ASP A 30 13.44 -13.66 22.66
C ASP A 30 11.94 -13.71 22.32
N ARG A 31 11.09 -13.08 23.14
CA ARG A 31 9.66 -12.91 22.83
C ARG A 31 9.42 -12.09 21.57
N LEU A 32 10.18 -11.01 21.36
CA LEU A 32 10.09 -10.22 20.13
C LEU A 32 10.47 -11.07 18.90
N LEU A 33 11.51 -11.88 18.99
CA LEU A 33 11.90 -12.79 17.92
C LEU A 33 10.81 -13.82 17.63
N ILE A 34 10.18 -14.38 18.66
CA ILE A 34 9.04 -15.31 18.48
C ILE A 34 7.87 -14.60 17.79
N LEU A 35 7.51 -13.40 18.23
CA LEU A 35 6.43 -12.62 17.60
C LEU A 35 6.74 -12.27 16.13
N ASP A 36 8.00 -11.97 15.81
CA ASP A 36 8.42 -11.73 14.43
C ASP A 36 8.29 -13.00 13.57
N LEU A 37 8.63 -14.18 14.12
CA LEU A 37 8.43 -15.46 13.44
C LEU A 37 6.93 -15.74 13.21
N GLU A 38 6.09 -15.55 14.21
CA GLU A 38 4.63 -15.74 14.10
C GLU A 38 4.00 -14.78 13.08
N LYS A 39 4.43 -13.51 13.09
CA LYS A 39 4.03 -12.52 12.09
C LYS A 39 4.38 -13.00 10.69
N ASN A 40 5.58 -13.51 10.46
CA ASN A 40 6.00 -14.01 9.14
C ASN A 40 5.18 -15.23 8.71
N ASN A 41 4.86 -16.15 9.63
CA ASN A 41 3.99 -17.29 9.37
C ASN A 41 2.58 -16.84 8.97
N ALA A 42 2.02 -15.84 9.67
CA ALA A 42 0.73 -15.27 9.32
C ALA A 42 0.73 -14.61 7.93
N LEU A 43 1.80 -13.89 7.58
CA LEU A 43 1.95 -13.30 6.25
C LEU A 43 1.99 -14.38 5.14
N ALA A 44 2.78 -15.44 5.34
CA ALA A 44 2.84 -16.55 4.39
C ALA A 44 1.48 -17.28 4.23
N PHE A 45 0.74 -17.42 5.34
CA PHE A 45 -0.61 -17.97 5.31
C PHE A 45 -1.57 -17.07 4.50
N LEU A 46 -1.51 -15.76 4.72
CA LEU A 46 -2.31 -14.79 3.96
C LEU A 46 -1.97 -14.82 2.47
N GLU A 47 -0.70 -14.91 2.10
CA GLU A 47 -0.29 -15.02 0.69
C GLU A 47 -0.90 -16.26 0.01
N THR A 48 -0.86 -17.40 0.69
CA THR A 48 -1.43 -18.65 0.18
C THR A 48 -2.95 -18.56 0.04
N ARG A 49 -3.65 -18.03 1.06
CA ARG A 49 -5.13 -17.92 1.05
C ARG A 49 -5.62 -16.87 0.07
N MET A 50 -4.96 -15.72 0.00
CA MET A 50 -5.33 -14.65 -0.92
C MET A 50 -5.05 -15.00 -2.38
N GLY A 51 -4.02 -15.81 -2.64
CA GLY A 51 -3.79 -16.41 -3.95
C GLY A 51 -4.95 -17.31 -4.42
N TYR A 52 -5.68 -17.93 -3.48
CA TYR A 52 -6.87 -18.73 -3.80
C TYR A 52 -8.18 -17.91 -3.86
N ILE A 53 -8.34 -16.94 -2.97
CA ILE A 53 -9.61 -16.18 -2.83
C ILE A 53 -9.71 -15.05 -3.87
N SER A 54 -8.65 -14.29 -4.06
CA SER A 54 -8.65 -13.10 -4.92
C SER A 54 -7.27 -12.91 -5.57
N PRO A 55 -6.93 -13.76 -6.56
CA PRO A 55 -5.63 -13.73 -7.22
C PRO A 55 -5.40 -12.45 -8.02
N ASN A 56 -6.43 -11.87 -8.63
CA ASN A 56 -6.27 -10.67 -9.47
C ASN A 56 -6.08 -9.42 -8.61
N LEU A 57 -6.84 -9.27 -7.53
CA LEU A 57 -6.70 -8.14 -6.61
C LEU A 57 -5.37 -8.19 -5.85
N SER A 58 -4.94 -9.38 -5.40
CA SER A 58 -3.64 -9.57 -4.76
C SER A 58 -2.47 -9.20 -5.69
N ALA A 59 -2.57 -9.52 -6.99
CA ALA A 59 -1.53 -9.15 -7.95
C ALA A 59 -1.30 -7.63 -8.07
N ILE A 60 -2.34 -6.81 -7.90
CA ILE A 60 -2.28 -5.34 -8.01
C ILE A 60 -1.78 -4.70 -6.71
N VAL A 61 -2.41 -5.04 -5.58
CA VAL A 61 -2.28 -4.31 -4.30
C VAL A 61 -1.38 -5.05 -3.31
N GLY A 62 -1.19 -6.36 -3.48
CA GLY A 62 -0.52 -7.26 -2.54
C GLY A 62 -1.49 -7.94 -1.57
N SER A 63 -1.12 -9.13 -1.10
CA SER A 63 -1.96 -10.01 -0.27
C SER A 63 -2.43 -9.34 1.03
N CYS A 64 -1.53 -8.61 1.71
CA CYS A 64 -1.85 -7.97 3.00
C CYS A 64 -2.89 -6.86 2.85
N CYS A 65 -2.68 -5.96 1.89
CA CYS A 65 -3.56 -4.84 1.63
C CYS A 65 -4.92 -5.33 1.08
N CYS A 66 -4.90 -6.37 0.25
CA CYS A 66 -6.10 -7.03 -0.25
C CYS A 66 -6.92 -7.65 0.89
N CYS A 67 -6.28 -8.33 1.84
CA CYS A 67 -6.95 -8.90 3.00
C CYS A 67 -7.60 -7.82 3.86
N LYS A 68 -6.89 -6.70 4.11
CA LYS A 68 -7.44 -5.56 4.87
C LYS A 68 -8.65 -4.92 4.17
N ALA A 69 -8.58 -4.74 2.86
CA ALA A 69 -9.70 -4.18 2.10
C ALA A 69 -10.92 -5.11 2.13
N ASN A 70 -10.72 -6.42 2.05
CA ASN A 70 -11.79 -7.40 2.17
C ASN A 70 -12.41 -7.40 3.59
N ASP A 71 -11.58 -7.30 4.62
CA ASP A 71 -12.02 -7.27 6.03
C ASP A 71 -12.87 -6.02 6.33
N ASP A 72 -12.39 -4.84 5.90
CA ASP A 72 -13.10 -3.55 6.07
C ASP A 72 -14.44 -3.51 5.31
N CYS A 73 -14.52 -4.20 4.17
CA CYS A 73 -15.75 -4.34 3.40
C CYS A 73 -16.73 -5.39 3.92
N GLY A 74 -16.30 -6.31 4.80
CA GLY A 74 -17.10 -7.48 5.19
C GLY A 74 -17.09 -8.62 4.17
N GLY A 75 -16.20 -8.60 3.18
CA GLY A 75 -15.98 -9.68 2.22
C GLY A 75 -15.82 -9.24 0.77
N LEU A 76 -15.40 -10.19 -0.08
CA LEU A 76 -15.13 -9.95 -1.50
C LEU A 76 -16.39 -9.57 -2.29
N SER A 77 -17.53 -10.17 -1.95
CA SER A 77 -18.81 -9.91 -2.64
C SER A 77 -19.29 -8.47 -2.44
N ASP A 78 -19.09 -7.90 -1.26
CA ASP A 78 -19.49 -6.53 -0.97
C ASP A 78 -18.47 -5.53 -1.50
N LEU A 79 -17.16 -5.87 -1.44
CA LEU A 79 -16.12 -5.10 -2.11
C LEU A 79 -16.38 -4.98 -3.62
N ALA A 80 -16.86 -6.04 -4.27
CA ALA A 80 -17.17 -6.03 -5.70
C ALA A 80 -18.36 -5.10 -6.05
N LYS A 81 -19.36 -4.98 -5.16
CA LYS A 81 -20.52 -4.09 -5.35
C LYS A 81 -20.15 -2.62 -5.15
N MET A 82 -19.12 -2.33 -4.35
CA MET A 82 -18.73 -0.96 -4.05
C MET A 82 -18.19 -0.22 -5.28
N PRO A 83 -18.45 1.11 -5.39
CA PRO A 83 -17.85 1.94 -6.42
C PRO A 83 -16.39 2.27 -6.07
N ALA A 84 -15.59 2.60 -7.09
CA ALA A 84 -14.17 2.89 -6.95
C ALA A 84 -13.84 4.03 -5.98
N CYS A 85 -14.70 5.06 -5.92
CA CYS A 85 -14.52 6.18 -4.99
C CYS A 85 -14.64 5.76 -3.52
N ASN A 86 -15.54 4.82 -3.21
CA ASN A 86 -15.67 4.31 -1.84
C ASN A 86 -14.51 3.36 -1.51
N VAL A 87 -14.11 2.52 -2.47
CA VAL A 87 -12.95 1.63 -2.30
C VAL A 87 -11.67 2.42 -2.04
N GLN A 88 -11.48 3.58 -2.65
CA GLN A 88 -10.35 4.46 -2.37
C GLN A 88 -10.26 4.88 -0.88
N LEU A 89 -11.41 5.00 -0.22
CA LEU A 89 -11.54 5.50 1.15
C LEU A 89 -11.58 4.37 2.20
N LEU A 90 -11.54 3.10 1.77
CA LEU A 90 -11.49 1.97 2.69
C LEU A 90 -10.22 1.99 3.53
N CYS A 91 -10.35 1.65 4.81
CA CYS A 91 -9.30 1.76 5.82
C CYS A 91 -8.69 3.18 5.98
N ALA A 92 -9.32 4.23 5.45
CA ALA A 92 -8.82 5.60 5.62
C ALA A 92 -9.03 6.05 7.07
N LYS A 93 -7.94 6.09 7.85
CA LYS A 93 -7.99 6.63 9.21
C LYS A 93 -8.08 8.15 9.16
N ARG A 94 -9.09 8.71 9.83
CA ARG A 94 -9.15 10.16 10.04
C ARG A 94 -7.98 10.56 10.94
N LYS A 95 -6.99 11.24 10.36
CA LYS A 95 -5.90 11.86 11.11
C LYS A 95 -6.49 13.12 11.77
N THR A 96 -6.93 13.01 13.02
CA THR A 96 -7.35 14.16 13.82
C THR A 96 -6.11 15.00 14.12
N LEU A 97 -5.87 16.05 13.34
CA LEU A 97 -4.82 17.02 13.65
C LEU A 97 -5.25 17.81 14.88
N ALA A 98 -4.60 17.56 16.02
CA ALA A 98 -4.81 18.27 17.27
C ALA A 98 -4.35 19.74 17.13
N GLY A 99 -5.17 20.58 16.49
CA GLY A 99 -4.92 22.02 16.35
C GLY A 99 -3.95 22.43 15.23
N PHE A 100 -3.45 21.51 14.43
CA PHE A 100 -2.54 21.80 13.30
C PHE A 100 -3.29 21.99 11.98
N SER A 101 -2.73 22.82 11.09
CA SER A 101 -3.30 23.11 9.77
C SER A 101 -3.46 21.84 8.90
N SER A 102 -4.68 21.60 8.42
CA SER A 102 -5.03 20.47 7.53
C SER A 102 -4.41 20.55 6.13
N ALA A 103 -3.69 21.62 5.80
CA ALA A 103 -3.12 21.87 4.47
C ALA A 103 -2.14 20.79 3.99
N THR A 104 -1.43 20.14 4.93
CA THR A 104 -0.47 19.06 4.63
C THR A 104 -1.06 17.67 4.82
N SER A 105 -2.31 17.56 5.27
CA SER A 105 -2.92 16.26 5.53
C SER A 105 -3.28 15.56 4.21
N GLN A 106 -2.78 14.34 4.04
CA GLN A 106 -3.18 13.47 2.94
C GLN A 106 -4.61 12.96 3.17
N LEU A 107 -5.58 13.75 2.71
CA LEU A 107 -6.99 13.40 2.75
C LEU A 107 -7.30 12.41 1.62
N HIS A 108 -8.25 11.51 1.87
CA HIS A 108 -8.79 10.58 0.87
C HIS A 108 -7.83 9.47 0.38
N ILE A 109 -6.91 9.04 1.24
CA ILE A 109 -6.04 7.89 0.97
C ILE A 109 -6.32 6.82 2.03
N GLY A 110 -6.80 5.66 1.57
CA GLY A 110 -7.10 4.49 2.38
C GLY A 110 -5.98 3.45 2.38
N PHE A 111 -6.34 2.17 2.25
CA PHE A 111 -5.39 1.05 2.19
C PHE A 111 -4.35 1.17 1.06
N VAL A 112 -4.63 1.99 0.04
CA VAL A 112 -3.74 2.25 -1.11
C VAL A 112 -2.39 2.87 -0.69
N GLU A 113 -2.33 3.57 0.45
CA GLU A 113 -1.09 4.16 1.00
C GLU A 113 0.02 3.11 1.23
N GLN A 114 -0.38 1.90 1.60
CA GLN A 114 0.53 0.80 1.98
C GLN A 114 1.07 0.03 0.78
N THR A 115 0.61 0.36 -0.44
CA THR A 115 1.01 -0.37 -1.64
C THR A 115 2.35 0.12 -2.18
N GLU A 116 3.17 -0.80 -2.68
CA GLU A 116 4.46 -0.51 -3.30
C GLU A 116 4.33 0.48 -4.47
N ILE A 117 3.30 0.30 -5.30
CA ILE A 117 3.04 1.15 -6.47
C ILE A 117 2.79 2.60 -6.04
N PHE A 118 2.03 2.81 -4.97
CA PHE A 118 1.78 4.15 -4.44
C PHE A 118 3.05 4.78 -3.85
N GLN A 119 3.82 4.01 -3.07
CA GLN A 119 5.08 4.47 -2.47
C GLN A 119 6.16 4.81 -3.50
N SER A 120 6.18 4.12 -4.65
CA SER A 120 7.08 4.43 -5.76
C SER A 120 6.71 5.70 -6.55
N THR A 121 5.48 6.20 -6.37
CA THR A 121 4.96 7.34 -7.14
C THR A 121 5.35 8.66 -6.45
N PRO A 122 5.79 9.70 -7.21
CA PRO A 122 6.10 10.99 -6.61
C PRO A 122 4.85 11.63 -5.96
N PRO A 123 5.04 12.42 -4.87
CA PRO A 123 3.92 12.96 -4.09
C PRO A 123 3.00 13.89 -4.91
N SER A 124 3.53 14.53 -5.96
CA SER A 124 2.73 15.36 -6.90
C SER A 124 1.67 14.58 -7.67
N LEU A 125 1.92 13.30 -7.95
CA LEU A 125 1.03 12.42 -8.71
C LEU A 125 0.24 11.44 -7.83
N SER A 126 0.53 11.41 -6.52
CA SER A 126 -0.05 10.49 -5.54
C SER A 126 -1.58 10.40 -5.60
N ASN A 127 -2.29 11.53 -5.59
CA ASN A 127 -3.76 11.57 -5.66
C ASN A 127 -4.32 10.99 -6.97
N ARG A 128 -3.60 11.17 -8.08
CA ARG A 128 -4.00 10.62 -9.38
C ARG A 128 -3.76 9.11 -9.43
N ALA A 129 -2.63 8.66 -8.89
CA ALA A 129 -2.29 7.25 -8.75
C ALA A 129 -3.26 6.53 -7.80
N CYS A 130 -3.66 7.15 -6.68
CA CYS A 130 -4.63 6.59 -5.74
C CYS A 130 -5.97 6.27 -6.42
N ARG A 131 -6.52 7.23 -7.18
CA ARG A 131 -7.76 7.02 -7.97
C ARG A 131 -7.61 5.91 -9.02
N LEU A 132 -6.47 5.87 -9.71
CA LEU A 132 -6.20 4.84 -10.70
C LEU A 132 -6.09 3.44 -10.07
N LEU A 133 -5.39 3.34 -8.93
CA LEU A 133 -5.27 2.10 -8.17
C LEU A 133 -6.64 1.64 -7.66
N ALA A 134 -7.46 2.52 -7.09
CA ALA A 134 -8.79 2.16 -6.61
C ALA A 134 -9.74 1.70 -7.74
N THR A 135 -9.71 2.37 -8.90
CA THR A 135 -10.52 1.97 -10.07
C THR A 135 -10.09 0.62 -10.66
N LYS A 136 -8.79 0.34 -10.71
CA LYS A 136 -8.27 -0.94 -11.22
C LYS A 136 -8.45 -2.07 -10.20
N SER A 137 -8.32 -1.76 -8.91
CA SER A 137 -8.58 -2.70 -7.81
C SER A 137 -10.06 -3.11 -7.75
N THR A 138 -10.99 -2.17 -7.92
CA THR A 138 -12.43 -2.50 -7.99
C THR A 138 -12.77 -3.38 -9.18
N LEU A 139 -12.15 -3.14 -10.34
CA LEU A 139 -12.31 -4.02 -11.49
C LEU A 139 -11.80 -5.43 -11.19
N ALA A 140 -10.60 -5.56 -10.61
CA ALA A 140 -10.03 -6.85 -10.24
C ALA A 140 -10.88 -7.58 -9.18
N ALA A 141 -11.39 -6.87 -8.17
CA ALA A 141 -12.28 -7.43 -7.15
C ALA A 141 -13.58 -8.00 -7.76
N ARG A 142 -14.14 -7.33 -8.77
CA ARG A 142 -15.32 -7.82 -9.50
C ARG A 142 -15.02 -9.08 -10.31
N VAL A 143 -13.86 -9.13 -10.97
CA VAL A 143 -13.41 -10.32 -11.70
C VAL A 143 -13.22 -11.50 -10.76
N ASP A 144 -12.59 -11.26 -9.60
CA ASP A 144 -12.38 -12.28 -8.56
C ASP A 144 -13.69 -12.79 -7.97
N SER A 145 -14.66 -11.90 -7.72
CA SER A 145 -15.99 -12.27 -7.19
C SER A 145 -16.77 -13.20 -8.13
N ILE A 146 -16.65 -12.99 -9.45
CA ILE A 146 -17.29 -13.82 -10.48
C ILE A 146 -16.54 -15.16 -10.70
N ARG A 147 -15.34 -15.32 -10.12
CA ARG A 147 -14.47 -16.51 -10.26
C ARG A 147 -14.13 -16.89 -11.71
N GLY A 148 -14.18 -15.95 -12.64
CA GLY A 148 -14.02 -16.23 -14.08
C GLY A 148 -12.60 -16.66 -14.50
N TYR A 149 -11.55 -16.23 -13.78
CA TYR A 149 -10.16 -16.49 -14.14
C TYR A 149 -9.27 -16.70 -12.89
N PRO A 150 -9.01 -17.95 -12.48
CA PRO A 150 -8.23 -18.25 -11.26
C PRO A 150 -6.71 -18.01 -11.41
N THR A 151 -6.21 -17.85 -12.63
CA THR A 151 -4.76 -17.76 -12.93
C THR A 151 -4.13 -16.42 -12.53
N GLY A 152 -4.93 -15.40 -12.19
CA GLY A 152 -4.41 -14.08 -11.80
C GLY A 152 -3.86 -13.23 -12.96
N GLU A 153 -3.99 -13.68 -14.21
CA GLU A 153 -3.45 -13.00 -15.40
C GLU A 153 -4.04 -11.61 -15.59
N THR A 154 -5.36 -11.46 -15.38
CA THR A 154 -6.01 -10.16 -15.51
C THR A 154 -5.50 -9.15 -14.48
N GLY A 155 -5.15 -9.60 -13.26
CA GLY A 155 -4.52 -8.73 -12.26
C GLY A 155 -3.14 -8.24 -12.70
N ARG A 156 -2.35 -9.10 -13.36
CA ARG A 156 -1.01 -8.73 -13.88
C ARG A 156 -1.11 -7.73 -15.02
N THR A 157 -2.02 -7.94 -15.97
CA THR A 157 -2.22 -6.98 -17.08
C THR A 157 -2.70 -5.62 -16.57
N LEU A 158 -3.61 -5.60 -15.59
CA LEU A 158 -4.06 -4.37 -14.94
C LEU A 158 -2.93 -3.66 -14.18
N ARG A 159 -2.04 -4.40 -13.52
CA ARG A 159 -0.84 -3.84 -12.88
C ARG A 159 0.07 -3.18 -13.90
N ASP A 160 0.31 -3.82 -15.04
CA ASP A 160 1.15 -3.26 -16.10
C ASP A 160 0.54 -1.99 -16.70
N GLU A 161 -0.79 -1.96 -16.88
CA GLU A 161 -1.50 -0.75 -17.31
C GLU A 161 -1.36 0.40 -16.32
N ILE A 162 -1.40 0.11 -15.00
CA ILE A 162 -1.19 1.11 -13.96
C ILE A 162 0.23 1.68 -14.08
N LEU A 163 1.24 0.82 -14.17
CA LEU A 163 2.64 1.24 -14.27
C LEU A 163 2.89 2.06 -15.55
N LYS A 164 2.33 1.65 -16.69
CA LYS A 164 2.40 2.42 -17.95
C LYS A 164 1.79 3.81 -17.81
N LYS A 165 0.63 3.93 -17.16
CA LYS A 165 -0.02 5.23 -16.93
C LYS A 165 0.77 6.13 -15.99
N ILE A 166 1.35 5.57 -14.92
CA ILE A 166 2.18 6.34 -13.99
C ILE A 166 3.43 6.86 -14.70
N LYS A 167 4.10 6.03 -15.51
CA LYS A 167 5.24 6.45 -16.33
C LYS A 167 4.89 7.58 -17.30
N ASN A 168 3.78 7.46 -18.04
CA ASN A 168 3.30 8.50 -18.94
C ASN A 168 3.06 9.84 -18.21
N TRP A 169 2.58 9.83 -16.97
CA TRP A 169 2.38 11.07 -16.21
C TRP A 169 3.69 11.71 -15.70
N GLN A 170 4.78 10.95 -15.65
CA GLN A 170 6.09 11.47 -15.29
C GLN A 170 6.81 12.10 -16.48
N GLU A 171 6.39 11.79 -17.71
CA GLU A 171 6.92 12.43 -18.91
C GLU A 171 6.50 13.91 -18.95
N PRO A 172 7.42 14.83 -19.32
CA PRO A 172 7.08 16.25 -19.43
C PRO A 172 5.98 16.43 -20.49
N PRO A 173 5.00 17.31 -20.25
CA PRO A 173 3.93 17.53 -21.21
C PRO A 173 4.52 17.99 -22.55
N PRO A 174 4.03 17.48 -23.69
CA PRO A 174 4.51 17.92 -24.99
C PRO A 174 4.29 19.43 -25.11
N THR A 175 5.30 20.14 -25.63
CA THR A 175 5.21 21.57 -25.88
C THR A 175 3.97 21.86 -26.72
N LYS A 176 3.08 22.71 -26.20
CA LYS A 176 1.85 23.10 -26.90
C LYS A 176 2.24 23.76 -28.23
N ALA A 177 2.07 23.05 -29.33
CA ALA A 177 2.18 23.65 -30.65
C ALA A 177 0.99 24.60 -30.83
N THR A 178 1.25 25.86 -31.17
CA THR A 178 0.22 26.83 -31.52
C THR A 178 -0.52 26.29 -32.74
N LYS A 179 -1.74 25.79 -32.54
CA LYS A 179 -2.57 25.28 -33.63
C LYS A 179 -2.95 26.49 -34.48
N VAL A 180 -2.28 26.67 -35.63
CA VAL A 180 -2.66 27.71 -36.59
C VAL A 180 -4.06 27.39 -37.09
N PHE A 181 -4.98 28.32 -36.91
CA PHE A 181 -6.31 28.18 -37.49
C PHE A 181 -6.16 28.20 -39.02
N PRO A 182 -6.85 27.32 -39.76
CA PRO A 182 -6.86 27.41 -41.22
C PRO A 182 -7.40 28.79 -41.61
N CYS A 183 -6.65 29.54 -42.43
CA CYS A 183 -7.13 30.80 -42.98
C CYS A 183 -8.48 30.57 -43.66
N SER A 184 -9.50 31.32 -43.25
CA SER A 184 -10.79 31.31 -43.95
C SER A 184 -10.56 31.77 -45.37
N ARG A 185 -10.73 30.87 -46.35
CA ARG A 185 -10.86 31.26 -47.76
C ARG A 185 -12.16 32.06 -47.89
N PHE A 186 -12.03 33.35 -48.18
CA PHE A 186 -13.10 34.16 -48.74
C PHE A 186 -13.26 33.87 -50.23
#